data_AF-A0A3N9NJG3-F1
#
_entry.id   AF-A0A3N9NJG3-F1
#
_cell.length_a   1.000
_cell.length_b   1.000
_cell.length_c   1.000
_cell.angle_alpha   90.00
_cell.angle_beta   90.00
_cell.angle_gamma   90.00
#
_symmetry.space_group_name_H-M   'P 1'
#
loop_
_entity.id
_entity.type
_entity.pdbx_description
1 polymer ?
#
loop_
_entity_poly.entity_id
_entity_poly.type
_entity_poly.pdbx_seq_one_letter_code
_entity_poly.pdbx_strand_id
1 'polypeptide(L)'
;MALVREKDGKRLHVKSRLMGESLVSKQFMESLKIAPQQRLFPDVCLMKIGGQSICDRGAKALPGIIEEIVENRKQHKMLITTGGGTRSRHIYTIGLELGMPTGVIAKFGSTISEQNALMVAILLISHGGIQIDHHDLAKLPTYFDENIIPVMHGMPPYDYYAIRPATGRIPIHR
;
A
#
# COMPACT_ATOMS: atom_id res chain seq x y z
N MET A 1 23.69 -12.22 19.05
CA MET A 1 22.65 -11.85 20.04
C MET A 1 22.61 -12.92 21.12
N ALA A 2 22.84 -12.58 22.39
CA ALA A 2 22.85 -13.57 23.47
C ALA A 2 21.42 -13.92 23.89
N LEU A 3 21.09 -15.21 23.91
CA LEU A 3 19.84 -15.72 24.48
C LEU A 3 19.96 -15.71 26.01
N VAL A 4 18.93 -15.23 26.69
CA VAL A 4 18.82 -15.23 28.16
C VAL A 4 17.74 -16.22 28.54
N ARG A 5 18.09 -17.19 29.38
CA ARG A 5 17.14 -18.13 29.95
C ARG A 5 16.48 -17.49 31.18
N GLU A 6 15.17 -17.55 31.25
CA GLU A 6 14.41 -17.09 32.42
C GLU A 6 14.80 -17.93 33.65
N LYS A 7 14.97 -17.30 34.82
CA LYS A 7 15.50 -17.95 36.03
C LYS A 7 14.68 -19.17 36.47
N ASP A 8 13.37 -19.12 36.26
CA ASP A 8 12.41 -20.15 36.71
C ASP A 8 11.77 -20.93 35.53
N GLY A 9 12.27 -20.74 34.30
CA GLY A 9 11.52 -21.09 33.08
C GLY A 9 12.27 -21.92 32.02
N LYS A 10 11.48 -22.66 31.22
CA LYS A 10 11.95 -23.31 29.98
C LYS A 10 12.17 -22.32 28.82
N ARG A 11 11.79 -21.05 28.98
CA ARG A 11 11.77 -20.04 27.92
C ARG A 11 13.15 -19.43 27.71
N LEU A 12 13.51 -19.32 26.43
CA LEU A 12 14.70 -18.62 25.95
C LEU A 12 14.25 -17.29 25.35
N HIS A 13 14.82 -16.21 25.85
CA HIS A 13 14.51 -14.88 25.39
C HIS A 13 15.68 -14.26 24.64
N VAL A 14 15.34 -13.41 23.69
CA VAL A 14 16.30 -12.46 23.12
C VAL A 14 16.44 -11.30 24.10
N LYS A 15 17.67 -11.05 24.57
CA LYS A 15 17.96 -9.91 25.46
C LYS A 15 17.58 -8.60 24.75
N SER A 16 16.49 -7.98 25.20
CA SER A 16 15.99 -6.70 24.70
C SER A 16 15.15 -6.00 25.76
N ARG A 17 14.82 -4.72 25.56
CA ARG A 17 13.89 -4.00 26.43
C ARG A 17 12.47 -4.56 26.39
N LEU A 18 12.12 -5.28 25.31
CA LEU A 18 10.81 -5.91 25.11
C LEU A 18 10.77 -7.36 25.67
N MET A 19 11.82 -7.81 26.34
CA MET A 19 11.93 -9.18 26.83
C MET A 19 10.83 -9.49 27.85
N GLY A 20 10.04 -10.53 27.58
CA GLY A 20 8.99 -11.00 28.48
C GLY A 20 7.69 -10.19 28.40
N GLU A 21 7.64 -9.15 27.56
CA GLU A 21 6.49 -8.27 27.43
C GLU A 21 5.45 -8.84 26.45
N SER A 22 4.17 -8.65 26.80
CA SER A 22 3.03 -9.05 25.95
C SER A 22 2.75 -8.08 24.80
N LEU A 23 3.38 -6.90 24.84
CA LEU A 23 3.14 -5.80 23.89
C LEU A 23 1.67 -5.32 23.87
N VAL A 24 0.94 -5.53 24.97
CA VAL A 24 -0.42 -4.99 25.17
C VAL A 24 -0.52 -4.07 26.40
N SER A 25 0.51 -4.02 27.24
CA SER A 25 0.56 -3.16 28.43
C SER A 25 0.70 -1.68 28.03
N LYS A 26 -0.30 -0.86 28.39
CA LYS A 26 -0.30 0.58 28.13
C LYS A 26 0.87 1.29 28.85
N GLN A 27 1.06 0.98 30.13
CA GLN A 27 2.14 1.54 30.95
C GLN A 27 3.53 1.22 30.36
N PHE A 28 3.72 -0.02 29.89
CA PHE A 28 4.98 -0.39 29.25
C PHE A 28 5.20 0.38 27.95
N MET A 29 4.16 0.50 27.10
CA MET A 29 4.23 1.24 25.85
C MET A 29 4.52 2.73 26.06
N GLU A 30 3.97 3.35 27.12
CA GLU A 30 4.27 4.74 27.50
C GLU A 30 5.72 4.93 27.95
N SER A 31 6.34 3.90 28.53
CA SER A 31 7.75 3.94 28.90
C SER A 31 8.69 3.97 27.68
N LEU A 32 8.25 3.44 26.53
CA LEU A 32 9.10 3.28 25.36
C LEU A 32 9.37 4.64 24.69
N LYS A 33 10.65 4.92 24.44
CA LYS A 33 11.03 6.05 23.59
C LYS A 33 10.59 5.76 22.16
N ILE A 34 9.57 6.47 21.70
CA ILE A 34 9.09 6.39 20.32
C ILE A 34 10.18 6.98 19.42
N ALA A 35 10.69 6.19 18.47
CA ALA A 35 11.61 6.70 17.47
C ALA A 35 10.95 7.83 16.65
N PRO A 36 11.69 8.73 16.00
CA PRO A 36 11.07 9.66 15.06
C PRO A 36 10.46 8.90 13.88
N GLN A 37 9.33 9.37 13.34
CA GLN A 37 8.83 8.91 12.04
C GLN A 37 9.35 9.86 10.97
N GLN A 38 10.04 9.33 9.96
CA GLN A 38 10.53 10.12 8.84
C GLN A 38 9.65 9.89 7.62
N ARG A 39 9.49 10.94 6.80
CA ARG A 39 8.92 10.79 5.46
C ARG A 39 9.97 10.14 4.58
N LEU A 40 9.72 8.91 4.15
CA LEU A 40 10.64 8.17 3.28
C LEU A 40 10.70 8.77 1.87
N PHE A 41 9.57 9.27 1.39
CA PHE A 41 9.41 9.86 0.06
C PHE A 41 8.69 11.22 0.17
N PRO A 42 9.36 12.27 0.68
CA PRO A 42 8.73 13.56 0.97
C PRO A 42 8.33 14.34 -0.30
N ASP A 43 8.95 14.02 -1.43
CA ASP A 43 8.85 14.68 -2.73
C ASP A 43 8.01 13.89 -3.75
N VAL A 44 7.45 12.73 -3.35
CA VAL A 44 6.62 11.89 -4.21
C VAL A 44 5.15 12.25 -4.05
N CYS A 45 4.51 12.53 -5.18
CA CYS A 45 3.07 12.75 -5.28
C CYS A 45 2.36 11.43 -5.55
N LEU A 46 1.41 11.08 -4.67
CA LEU A 46 0.53 9.94 -4.90
C LEU A 46 -0.71 10.40 -5.69
N MET A 47 -0.89 9.88 -6.92
CA MET A 47 -2.04 10.21 -7.75
C MET A 47 -2.94 8.98 -7.92
N LYS A 48 -4.24 9.11 -7.63
CA LYS A 48 -5.21 8.02 -7.79
C LYS A 48 -6.11 8.25 -9.01
N ILE A 49 -5.98 7.38 -10.00
CA ILE A 49 -6.89 7.29 -11.13
C ILE A 49 -8.14 6.51 -10.69
N GLY A 50 -9.28 7.19 -10.67
CA GLY A 50 -10.54 6.59 -10.24
C GLY A 50 -11.00 5.46 -11.17
N GLY A 51 -11.30 4.29 -10.61
CA GLY A 51 -11.76 3.14 -11.40
C GLY A 51 -13.05 3.45 -12.17
N GLN A 52 -14.10 3.88 -11.47
CA GLN A 52 -15.38 4.19 -12.13
C GLN A 52 -15.39 5.55 -12.84
N SER A 53 -14.78 6.56 -12.22
CA SER A 53 -14.83 7.93 -12.75
C SER A 53 -13.92 8.13 -13.97
N ILE A 54 -12.86 7.32 -14.14
CA ILE A 54 -11.90 7.44 -15.24
C ILE A 54 -11.71 6.11 -15.98
N CYS A 55 -11.23 5.05 -15.33
CA CYS A 55 -10.85 3.81 -16.05
C CYS A 55 -12.03 3.17 -16.81
N ASP A 56 -13.21 3.10 -16.18
CA ASP A 56 -14.43 2.55 -16.78
C ASP A 56 -14.96 3.40 -17.95
N ARG A 57 -14.51 4.66 -18.10
CA ARG A 57 -14.83 5.50 -19.26
C ARG A 57 -13.96 5.18 -20.49
N GLY A 58 -12.92 4.36 -20.32
CA GLY A 58 -12.07 3.86 -21.40
C GLY A 58 -11.45 4.98 -22.24
N ALA A 59 -11.48 4.80 -23.56
CA ALA A 59 -10.87 5.70 -24.54
C ALA A 59 -11.40 7.15 -24.50
N LYS A 60 -12.56 7.40 -23.88
CA LYS A 60 -13.10 8.76 -23.74
C LYS A 60 -12.43 9.58 -22.64
N ALA A 61 -11.66 8.94 -21.74
CA ALA A 61 -11.06 9.63 -20.59
C ALA A 61 -9.57 9.27 -20.41
N LEU A 62 -9.20 8.00 -20.55
CA LEU A 62 -7.83 7.56 -20.25
C LEU A 62 -6.76 8.24 -21.11
N PRO A 63 -6.87 8.34 -22.45
CA PRO A 63 -5.80 8.90 -23.27
C PRO A 63 -5.35 10.30 -22.83
N GLY A 64 -6.29 11.22 -22.57
CA GLY A 64 -5.96 12.57 -22.10
C GLY A 64 -5.25 12.56 -20.74
N ILE A 65 -5.67 11.69 -19.81
CA ILE A 65 -4.98 11.53 -18.52
C ILE A 65 -3.57 10.96 -18.70
N ILE A 66 -3.37 10.03 -19.64
CA ILE A 66 -2.04 9.49 -19.95
C ILE A 66 -1.12 10.59 -20.49
N GLU A 67 -1.61 11.41 -21.43
CA GLU A 67 -0.87 12.57 -21.97
C GLU A 67 -0.47 13.54 -20.85
N GLU A 68 -1.41 13.93 -19.99
CA GLU A 68 -1.13 14.82 -18.86
C GLU A 68 -0.07 14.24 -17.90
N ILE A 69 -0.13 12.94 -17.60
CA ILE A 69 0.88 12.27 -16.76
C ILE A 69 2.25 12.34 -17.43
N VAL A 70 2.33 12.07 -18.73
CA VAL A 70 3.58 12.08 -19.49
C VAL A 70 4.19 13.48 -19.58
N GLU A 71 3.37 14.52 -19.72
CA GLU A 71 3.84 15.91 -19.75
C GLU A 71 4.38 16.37 -18.39
N ASN A 72 3.73 15.95 -17.30
CA ASN A 72 4.05 16.42 -15.95
C ASN A 72 5.18 15.63 -15.25
N ARG A 73 5.54 14.45 -15.77
CA ARG A 73 6.53 13.55 -15.14
C ARG A 73 7.91 14.16 -14.90
N LYS A 74 8.31 15.16 -15.70
CA LYS A 74 9.62 15.82 -15.58
C LYS A 74 9.69 16.74 -14.35
N GLN A 75 8.54 17.25 -13.91
CA GLN A 75 8.44 18.18 -12.79
C GLN A 75 7.97 17.51 -11.50
N HIS A 76 7.32 16.35 -11.61
CA HIS A 76 6.68 15.67 -10.49
C HIS A 76 7.04 14.18 -10.45
N LYS A 77 7.59 13.74 -9.32
CA LYS A 77 7.74 12.32 -9.01
C LYS A 77 6.37 11.76 -8.64
N MET A 78 5.70 11.13 -9.60
CA MET A 78 4.33 10.63 -9.43
C MET A 78 4.32 9.12 -9.26
N LEU A 79 3.75 8.63 -8.16
CA LEU A 79 3.31 7.25 -8.02
C LEU A 79 1.83 7.18 -8.40
N ILE A 80 1.55 6.49 -9.50
CA ILE A 80 0.20 6.34 -10.02
C ILE A 80 -0.46 5.14 -9.35
N THR A 81 -1.67 5.34 -8.85
CA THR A 81 -2.50 4.28 -8.29
C THR A 81 -3.83 4.22 -9.02
N THR A 82 -4.43 3.04 -9.10
CA THR A 82 -5.76 2.87 -9.71
C THR A 82 -6.80 2.50 -8.67
N GLY A 83 -8.08 2.72 -8.97
CA GLY A 83 -9.20 2.11 -8.25
C GLY A 83 -9.80 0.93 -9.03
N GLY A 84 -10.73 0.20 -8.43
CA GLY A 84 -11.36 -0.95 -9.08
C GLY A 84 -12.54 -0.63 -10.01
N GLY A 85 -13.47 0.23 -9.61
CA GLY A 85 -14.60 0.66 -10.45
C GLY A 85 -15.80 -0.27 -10.42
N THR A 86 -16.58 -0.31 -11.50
CA THR A 86 -17.87 -1.01 -11.57
C THR A 86 -17.70 -2.52 -11.42
N ARG A 87 -16.61 -3.08 -11.95
CA ARG A 87 -16.27 -4.50 -11.80
C ARG A 87 -16.04 -4.89 -10.33
N SER A 88 -15.47 -4.01 -9.52
CA SER A 88 -15.37 -4.24 -8.07
C SER A 88 -16.73 -4.27 -7.41
N ARG A 89 -17.65 -3.37 -7.78
CA ARG A 89 -19.01 -3.40 -7.21
C ARG A 89 -19.75 -4.69 -7.55
N HIS A 90 -19.61 -5.18 -8.77
CA HIS A 90 -20.23 -6.44 -9.19
C HIS A 90 -19.75 -7.63 -8.34
N ILE A 91 -18.43 -7.79 -8.17
CA ILE A 91 -17.90 -8.88 -7.34
C ILE A 91 -18.22 -8.69 -5.85
N TYR A 92 -18.40 -7.45 -5.38
CA TYR A 92 -18.89 -7.19 -4.02
C TYR A 92 -20.33 -7.64 -3.84
N THR A 93 -21.23 -7.36 -4.80
CA THR A 93 -22.61 -7.83 -4.76
C THR A 93 -22.67 -9.35 -4.60
N ILE A 94 -21.94 -10.08 -5.46
CA ILE A 94 -21.87 -11.55 -5.38
C ILE A 94 -21.32 -12.01 -4.03
N GLY A 95 -20.21 -11.43 -3.58
CA GLY A 95 -19.61 -11.82 -2.30
C GLY A 95 -20.52 -11.55 -1.10
N LEU A 96 -21.27 -10.46 -1.12
CA LEU A 96 -22.22 -10.12 -0.06
C LEU A 96 -23.44 -11.06 -0.07
N GLU A 97 -23.98 -11.38 -1.25
CA GLU A 97 -25.07 -12.35 -1.39
C GLU A 97 -24.69 -13.75 -0.89
N LEU A 98 -23.42 -14.13 -1.07
CA LEU A 98 -22.86 -15.39 -0.58
C LEU A 98 -22.42 -15.33 0.90
N GLY A 99 -22.62 -14.20 1.59
CA GLY A 99 -22.28 -14.05 3.01
C GLY A 99 -20.77 -14.08 3.29
N MET A 100 -19.92 -13.70 2.33
CA MET A 100 -18.47 -13.75 2.49
C MET A 100 -17.96 -12.68 3.48
N PRO A 101 -16.92 -12.97 4.28
CA PRO A 101 -16.38 -12.01 5.24
C PRO A 101 -15.63 -10.86 4.54
N THR A 102 -15.54 -9.72 5.20
CA THR A 102 -14.91 -8.49 4.68
C THR A 102 -13.49 -8.69 4.16
N GLY A 103 -12.71 -9.60 4.76
CA GLY A 103 -11.37 -9.92 4.27
C GLY A 103 -11.36 -10.52 2.85
N VAL A 104 -12.34 -11.35 2.52
CA VAL A 104 -12.51 -11.93 1.17
C VAL A 104 -12.98 -10.84 0.20
N ILE A 105 -13.94 -10.00 0.61
CA ILE A 105 -14.41 -8.86 -0.20
C ILE A 105 -13.26 -7.88 -0.51
N ALA A 106 -12.40 -7.60 0.48
CA ALA A 106 -11.22 -6.77 0.29
C ALA A 106 -10.28 -7.35 -0.77
N LYS A 107 -10.03 -8.66 -0.75
CA LYS A 107 -9.20 -9.33 -1.75
C LYS A 107 -9.79 -9.22 -3.16
N PHE A 108 -11.11 -9.36 -3.32
CA PHE A 108 -11.77 -9.15 -4.62
C PHE A 108 -11.60 -7.72 -5.15
N GLY A 109 -11.65 -6.73 -4.26
CA GLY A 109 -11.39 -5.33 -4.61
C GLY A 109 -10.00 -5.12 -5.20
N SER A 110 -9.00 -5.75 -4.58
CA SER A 110 -7.59 -5.68 -4.98
C SER A 110 -7.38 -6.05 -6.45
N THR A 111 -7.95 -7.18 -6.87
CA THR A 111 -7.69 -7.79 -8.19
C THR A 111 -8.18 -6.91 -9.34
N ILE A 112 -9.33 -6.27 -9.19
CA ILE A 112 -9.85 -5.39 -10.25
C ILE A 112 -9.01 -4.11 -10.36
N SER A 113 -8.59 -3.56 -9.22
CA SER A 113 -7.69 -2.41 -9.22
C SER A 113 -6.33 -2.77 -9.85
N GLU A 114 -5.81 -3.96 -9.58
CA GLU A 114 -4.59 -4.49 -10.20
C GLU A 114 -4.72 -4.60 -11.72
N GLN A 115 -5.84 -5.11 -12.24
CA GLN A 115 -6.11 -5.12 -13.68
C GLN A 115 -6.13 -3.70 -14.29
N ASN A 116 -6.71 -2.73 -13.58
CA ASN A 116 -6.68 -1.33 -14.04
C ASN A 116 -5.26 -0.75 -14.00
N ALA A 117 -4.43 -1.13 -13.01
CA ALA A 117 -3.04 -0.70 -12.91
C ALA A 117 -2.22 -1.25 -14.09
N LEU A 118 -2.39 -2.54 -14.42
CA LEU A 118 -1.77 -3.16 -15.60
C LEU A 118 -2.13 -2.41 -16.89
N MET A 119 -3.41 -2.12 -17.09
CA MET A 119 -3.88 -1.40 -18.27
C MET A 119 -3.25 -0.01 -18.37
N VAL A 120 -3.23 0.76 -17.28
CA VAL A 120 -2.61 2.10 -17.25
C VAL A 120 -1.11 2.02 -17.49
N ALA A 121 -0.42 1.03 -16.90
CA ALA A 121 1.01 0.82 -17.13
C ALA A 121 1.32 0.50 -18.60
N ILE A 122 0.51 -0.35 -19.24
CA ILE A 122 0.65 -0.68 -20.68
C ILE A 122 0.46 0.57 -21.55
N LEU A 123 -0.52 1.43 -21.24
CA LEU A 123 -0.72 2.69 -21.98
C LEU A 123 0.47 3.65 -21.81
N LEU A 124 1.17 3.58 -20.70
CA LEU A 124 2.36 4.39 -20.41
C LEU A 124 3.68 3.73 -20.85
N ILE A 125 3.65 2.51 -21.43
CA ILE A 125 4.86 1.68 -21.60
C ILE A 125 5.93 2.36 -22.47
N SER A 126 5.52 3.04 -23.54
CA SER A 126 6.41 3.82 -24.42
C SER A 126 7.05 5.04 -23.74
N HIS A 127 6.55 5.41 -22.55
CA HIS A 127 7.00 6.53 -21.75
C HIS A 127 7.62 6.09 -20.40
N GLY A 128 7.91 4.79 -20.24
CA GLY A 128 8.50 4.23 -19.03
C GLY A 128 7.49 3.80 -17.98
N GLY A 129 6.22 3.60 -18.34
CA GLY A 129 5.19 3.05 -17.46
C GLY A 129 5.50 1.62 -17.05
N ILE A 130 5.57 1.36 -15.75
CA ILE A 130 5.80 0.01 -15.19
C ILE A 130 4.79 -0.25 -14.09
N GLN A 131 4.11 -1.40 -14.17
CA GLN A 131 3.32 -1.87 -13.05
C GLN A 131 4.26 -2.41 -11.97
N ILE A 132 4.10 -1.91 -10.75
CA ILE A 132 4.87 -2.34 -9.58
C ILE A 132 3.93 -2.89 -8.50
N ASP A 133 4.48 -3.68 -7.59
CA ASP A 133 3.77 -4.15 -6.40
C ASP A 133 4.24 -3.39 -5.15
N HIS A 134 3.56 -3.59 -4.03
CA HIS A 134 3.81 -2.94 -2.75
C HIS A 134 5.25 -3.13 -2.24
N HIS A 135 5.84 -4.29 -2.51
CA HIS A 135 7.21 -4.58 -2.11
C HIS A 135 8.25 -3.78 -2.91
N ASP A 136 7.86 -3.22 -4.06
CA ASP A 136 8.71 -2.39 -4.91
C ASP A 136 8.77 -0.92 -4.48
N LEU A 137 7.99 -0.50 -3.47
CA LEU A 137 8.02 0.89 -2.99
C LEU A 137 9.40 1.34 -2.53
N ALA A 138 10.20 0.42 -1.98
CA ALA A 138 11.58 0.70 -1.59
C ALA A 138 12.48 1.05 -2.80
N LYS A 139 12.05 0.68 -4.02
CA LYS A 139 12.74 0.92 -5.30
C LYS A 139 12.29 2.20 -6.00
N LEU A 140 11.34 2.95 -5.42
CA LEU A 140 10.88 4.23 -5.98
C LEU A 140 12.01 5.21 -6.34
N PRO A 141 13.08 5.39 -5.53
CA PRO A 141 14.17 6.28 -5.91
C PRO A 141 14.79 5.87 -7.25
N THR A 142 15.06 4.58 -7.43
CA THR A 142 15.60 4.02 -8.67
C THR A 142 14.65 4.20 -9.85
N TYR A 143 13.35 4.01 -9.65
CA TYR A 143 12.37 4.27 -10.71
C TYR A 143 12.37 5.73 -11.15
N PHE A 144 12.40 6.68 -10.22
CA PHE A 144 12.41 8.09 -10.59
C PHE A 144 13.73 8.52 -11.24
N ASP A 145 14.88 8.01 -10.78
CA ASP A 145 16.18 8.30 -11.39
C ASP A 145 16.27 7.77 -12.84
N GLU A 146 15.68 6.61 -13.11
CA GLU A 146 15.62 5.99 -14.45
C GLU A 146 14.48 6.51 -15.31
N ASN A 147 13.78 7.56 -14.88
CA ASN A 147 12.61 8.08 -15.60
C ASN A 147 11.57 6.96 -15.87
N ILE A 148 11.22 6.20 -14.84
CA ILE A 148 10.11 5.24 -14.84
C ILE A 148 8.88 5.92 -14.21
N ILE A 149 7.69 5.59 -14.73
CA ILE A 149 6.40 6.00 -14.16
C ILE A 149 5.81 4.79 -13.44
N PRO A 150 5.99 4.68 -12.11
CA PRO A 150 5.47 3.53 -11.36
C PRO A 150 3.95 3.60 -11.25
N VAL A 151 3.30 2.49 -11.56
CA VAL A 151 1.84 2.31 -11.47
C VAL A 151 1.52 1.12 -10.57
N MET A 152 0.63 1.27 -9.61
CA MET A 152 0.18 0.16 -8.76
C MET A 152 -1.33 0.21 -8.49
N HIS A 153 -1.86 -0.82 -7.85
CA HIS A 153 -3.26 -0.79 -7.40
C HIS A 153 -3.39 0.03 -6.11
N GLY A 154 -4.48 0.78 -5.97
CA GLY A 154 -4.77 1.64 -4.82
C GLY A 154 -5.97 1.16 -4.00
N MET A 155 -6.22 -0.15 -4.00
CA MET A 155 -7.26 -0.82 -3.22
C MET A 155 -6.63 -1.80 -2.21
N PRO A 156 -7.32 -2.16 -1.12
CA PRO A 156 -6.79 -3.07 -0.10
C PRO A 156 -6.36 -4.42 -0.68
N PRO A 157 -5.52 -5.22 0.00
CA PRO A 157 -5.11 -5.08 1.40
C PRO A 157 -4.07 -3.98 1.62
N TYR A 158 -4.31 -3.15 2.64
CA TYR A 158 -3.46 -2.02 3.00
C TYR A 158 -2.40 -2.42 4.03
N ASP A 159 -1.70 -3.54 3.83
CA ASP A 159 -0.81 -4.12 4.83
C ASP A 159 0.28 -3.13 5.30
N TYR A 160 0.94 -2.48 4.34
CA TYR A 160 1.93 -1.42 4.59
C TYR A 160 1.31 -0.08 5.05
N TYR A 161 -0.01 0.05 4.97
CA TYR A 161 -0.74 1.30 5.17
C TYR A 161 -1.85 1.19 6.22
N ALA A 162 -1.64 0.33 7.22
CA ALA A 162 -2.53 0.21 8.36
C ALA A 162 -2.77 1.56 9.03
N ILE A 163 -3.96 1.73 9.58
CA ILE A 163 -4.36 2.95 10.29
C ILE A 163 -3.35 3.21 11.41
N ARG A 164 -2.79 4.42 11.44
CA ARG A 164 -1.87 4.83 12.49
C ARG A 164 -2.58 4.79 13.85
N PRO A 165 -2.03 4.08 14.86
CA PRO A 165 -2.59 4.10 16.20
C PRO A 165 -2.43 5.49 16.83
N ALA A 166 -3.36 5.86 17.71
CA ALA A 166 -3.29 7.11 18.48
C ALA A 166 -2.09 7.13 19.44
N THR A 167 -1.72 5.97 19.99
CA THR A 167 -0.59 5.80 20.91
C THR A 167 0.26 4.59 20.54
N GLY A 168 1.57 4.71 20.71
CA GLY A 168 2.51 3.64 20.38
C GLY A 168 2.68 3.43 18.87
N ARG A 169 3.09 2.21 18.48
CA ARG A 169 3.44 1.84 17.09
C ARG A 169 2.94 0.46 16.67
N ILE A 170 2.17 -0.19 17.54
CA ILE A 170 1.63 -1.52 17.26
C ILE A 170 0.35 -1.35 16.45
N PRO A 171 0.16 -2.10 15.34
CA PRO A 171 -1.07 -2.05 14.56
C PRO A 171 -2.32 -2.31 15.40
N ILE A 172 -3.38 -1.54 15.16
CA ILE A 172 -4.66 -1.66 15.88
C ILE A 172 -5.36 -2.99 15.57
N HIS A 173 -5.23 -3.45 14.32
CA HIS A 173 -5.80 -4.68 13.82
C HIS A 173 -4.68 -5.72 13.70
N ARG A 174 -4.57 -6.61 14.70
CA ARG A 174 -3.56 -7.69 14.81
C ARG A 174 -4.23 -8.99 15.25
#